data_AF-A0A382JI56-F1
#
_entry.id   AF-A0A382JI56-F1
#
_cell.length_a   1.000
_cell.length_b   1.000
_cell.length_c   1.000
_cell.angle_alpha   90.00
_cell.angle_beta   90.00
_cell.angle_gamma   90.00
#
_symmetry.space_group_name_H-M   'P 1'
#
loop_
_entity.id
_entity.type
_entity.pdbx_description
1 polymer ?
#
loop_
_entity_poly.entity_id
_entity_poly.type
_entity_poly.pdbx_seq_one_letter_code
_entity_poly.pdbx_strand_id
1 'polypeptide(L)'
;MNHKRNSESGMIIMASTMGIFIILSLFAFYLARFSITESRTGGYYMTDIKARNLAMTGIEHAMQSYKASRNISNISGNFNNGSYSVSFDTQNNEAGTALPHSHFITVKSTATINDVERNLRLIISSMPEAFLFSFYGNNSGSQTFTESNGTISGDMFYNGNVQSNSGTGSGTTYTSTGTGGTLLSSPPSFPTLDITQYEALLTSAA
;
A
#
# COMPACT_ATOMS: atom_id res chain seq x y z
N MET A 1 56.76 -64.77 35.38
CA MET A 1 56.51 -63.31 35.47
C MET A 1 55.55 -62.92 34.35
N ASN A 2 54.24 -63.17 34.53
CA ASN A 2 53.22 -62.85 33.52
C ASN A 2 52.44 -61.62 33.98
N HIS A 3 52.66 -60.52 33.28
CA HIS A 3 52.20 -59.19 33.64
C HIS A 3 50.67 -59.03 33.53
N LYS A 4 50.13 -58.36 34.55
CA LYS A 4 48.75 -57.85 34.79
C LYS A 4 48.19 -56.89 33.71
N ARG A 5 48.49 -57.06 32.41
CA ARG A 5 48.13 -56.08 31.37
C ARG A 5 46.65 -56.10 30.92
N ASN A 6 45.91 -57.18 31.16
CA ASN A 6 44.53 -57.31 30.66
C ASN A 6 43.47 -56.54 31.46
N SER A 7 43.70 -56.25 32.76
CA SER A 7 42.70 -55.51 33.56
C SER A 7 42.78 -53.98 33.38
N GLU A 8 43.97 -53.46 33.06
CA GLU A 8 44.16 -52.02 32.82
C GLU A 8 43.54 -51.59 31.48
N SER A 9 43.65 -52.41 30.42
CA SER A 9 42.99 -52.12 29.13
C SER A 9 41.47 -52.08 29.24
N GLY A 10 40.84 -52.96 30.04
CA GLY A 10 39.39 -52.93 30.27
C GLY A 10 38.92 -51.68 31.02
N MET A 11 39.70 -51.23 32.01
CA MET A 11 39.44 -49.97 32.73
C MET A 11 39.62 -48.74 31.84
N ILE A 12 40.62 -48.74 30.96
CA ILE A 12 40.84 -47.65 29.98
C ILE A 12 39.70 -47.58 28.96
N ILE A 13 39.19 -48.73 28.50
CA ILE A 13 38.03 -48.78 27.58
C ILE A 13 36.78 -48.24 28.28
N MET A 14 36.48 -48.65 29.52
CA MET A 14 35.35 -48.12 30.28
C MET A 14 35.48 -46.60 30.57
N ALA A 15 36.68 -46.13 30.93
CA ALA A 15 36.91 -44.70 31.12
C ALA A 15 36.74 -43.91 29.81
N SER A 16 37.17 -44.47 28.68
CA SER A 16 37.02 -43.85 27.36
C SER A 16 35.56 -43.80 26.89
N THR A 17 34.79 -44.87 27.10
CA THR A 17 33.35 -44.87 26.76
C THR A 17 32.56 -43.91 27.63
N MET A 18 32.89 -43.80 28.92
CA MET A 18 32.31 -42.78 29.81
C MET A 18 32.70 -41.36 29.38
N GLY A 19 33.96 -41.13 28.99
CA GLY A 19 34.41 -39.85 28.45
C GLY A 19 33.67 -39.44 27.18
N ILE A 20 33.52 -40.36 26.23
CA ILE A 20 32.74 -40.15 25.00
C ILE A 20 31.28 -39.87 25.34
N PHE A 21 30.69 -40.63 26.27
CA PHE A 21 29.29 -40.45 26.68
C PHE A 21 29.05 -39.07 27.30
N ILE A 22 29.96 -38.59 28.14
CA ILE A 22 29.89 -37.24 28.72
C ILE A 22 29.97 -36.18 27.62
N ILE A 23 30.91 -36.31 26.68
CA ILE A 23 31.06 -35.37 25.55
C ILE A 23 29.80 -35.36 24.67
N LEU A 24 29.26 -36.52 24.32
CA LEU A 24 28.01 -36.64 23.56
C LEU A 24 26.82 -36.04 24.30
N SER A 25 26.74 -36.23 25.62
CA SER A 25 25.69 -35.65 26.46
C SER A 25 25.75 -34.12 26.48
N LEU A 26 26.95 -33.55 26.57
CA LEU A 26 27.15 -32.10 26.46
C LEU A 26 26.72 -31.58 25.09
N PHE A 27 27.16 -32.21 24.00
CA PHE A 27 26.74 -31.83 22.65
C PHE A 27 25.23 -31.93 22.45
N ALA A 28 24.60 -33.01 22.93
CA ALA A 28 23.16 -33.20 22.84
C ALA A 28 22.40 -32.08 23.58
N PHE A 29 22.86 -31.67 24.76
CA PHE A 29 22.28 -30.56 25.50
C PHE A 29 22.38 -29.23 24.74
N TYR A 30 23.55 -28.92 24.17
CA TYR A 30 23.74 -27.71 23.36
C TYR A 30 22.91 -27.73 22.08
N LEU A 31 22.81 -28.87 21.40
CA LEU A 31 22.00 -29.03 20.20
C LEU A 31 20.51 -28.81 20.50
N ALA A 32 20.03 -29.37 21.62
CA ALA A 32 18.66 -29.15 22.07
C ALA A 32 18.37 -27.67 22.35
N ARG A 33 19.29 -26.98 23.03
CA ARG A 33 19.19 -25.52 23.26
C ARG A 33 19.18 -24.72 21.96
N PHE A 34 20.04 -25.07 21.01
CA PHE A 34 20.10 -24.44 19.70
C PHE A 34 18.78 -24.62 18.94
N SER A 35 18.30 -25.86 18.84
CA SER A 35 17.05 -26.21 18.15
C SER A 35 15.83 -25.49 18.73
N ILE A 36 15.70 -25.42 20.06
CA ILE A 36 14.62 -24.68 20.73
C ILE A 36 14.69 -23.18 20.38
N THR A 37 15.89 -22.60 20.38
CA THR A 37 16.09 -21.18 20.10
C THR A 37 15.75 -20.85 18.64
N GLU A 38 16.20 -21.68 17.70
CA GLU A 38 15.91 -21.54 16.29
C GLU A 38 14.40 -21.68 16.01
N SER A 39 13.75 -22.70 16.59
CA SER A 39 12.30 -22.90 16.46
C SER A 39 11.50 -21.71 16.98
N ARG A 40 11.86 -21.17 18.15
CA ARG A 40 11.20 -19.98 18.72
C ARG A 40 11.41 -18.75 17.82
N THR A 41 12.62 -18.56 17.32
CA THR A 41 12.96 -17.41 16.46
C THR A 41 12.23 -17.51 15.11
N GLY A 42 12.20 -18.69 14.49
CA GLY A 42 11.41 -18.94 13.27
C GLY A 42 9.91 -18.75 13.48
N GLY A 43 9.38 -19.13 14.64
CA GLY A 43 7.99 -18.88 15.03
C GLY A 43 7.65 -17.38 15.08
N TYR A 44 8.54 -16.55 15.62
CA TYR A 44 8.37 -15.09 15.63
C TYR A 44 8.38 -14.50 14.22
N TYR A 45 9.33 -14.91 13.36
CA TYR A 45 9.35 -14.46 11.96
C TYR A 45 8.10 -14.87 11.18
N MET A 46 7.57 -16.06 11.43
CA MET A 46 6.32 -16.47 10.80
C MET A 46 5.13 -15.62 11.29
N THR A 47 5.07 -15.32 12.58
CA THR A 47 3.99 -14.49 13.17
C THR A 47 4.08 -13.05 12.66
N ASP A 48 5.31 -12.54 12.50
CA ASP A 48 5.62 -11.27 11.86
C ASP A 48 5.06 -11.15 10.45
N ILE A 49 5.37 -12.12 9.59
CA ILE A 49 4.88 -12.16 8.20
C ILE A 49 3.35 -12.24 8.19
N LYS A 50 2.75 -13.05 9.07
CA LYS A 50 1.29 -13.17 9.18
C LYS A 50 0.65 -11.86 9.60
N ALA A 51 1.21 -11.15 10.59
CA ALA A 51 0.69 -9.85 11.03
C ALA A 51 0.81 -8.80 9.92
N ARG A 52 1.89 -8.82 9.13
CA ARG A 52 2.07 -7.95 7.98
C ARG A 52 1.05 -8.22 6.86
N ASN A 53 0.82 -9.50 6.54
CA ASN A 53 -0.20 -9.89 5.56
C ASN A 53 -1.60 -9.49 6.04
N LEU A 54 -1.88 -9.62 7.34
CA LEU A 54 -3.15 -9.19 7.92
C LEU A 54 -3.36 -7.68 7.83
N ALA A 55 -2.30 -6.88 8.07
CA ALA A 55 -2.36 -5.44 7.84
C ALA A 55 -2.66 -5.13 6.36
N MET A 56 -2.12 -5.92 5.43
CA MET A 56 -2.38 -5.77 3.99
C MET A 56 -3.84 -6.07 3.65
N THR A 57 -4.42 -7.11 4.25
CA THR A 57 -5.86 -7.38 4.16
C THR A 57 -6.70 -6.19 4.63
N GLY A 58 -6.28 -5.50 5.70
CA GLY A 58 -6.93 -4.27 6.15
C GLY A 58 -6.87 -3.15 5.10
N ILE A 59 -5.70 -2.93 4.49
CA ILE A 59 -5.55 -1.96 3.39
C ILE A 59 -6.48 -2.31 2.22
N GLU A 60 -6.52 -3.58 1.81
CA GLU A 60 -7.39 -3.99 0.70
C GLU A 60 -8.87 -3.79 1.02
N HIS A 61 -9.31 -4.14 2.22
CA HIS A 61 -10.68 -3.87 2.66
C HIS A 61 -10.99 -2.37 2.58
N ALA A 62 -10.09 -1.53 3.08
CA ALA A 62 -10.23 -0.07 2.99
C ALA A 62 -10.27 0.45 1.56
N MET A 63 -9.41 -0.07 0.67
CA MET A 63 -9.40 0.32 -0.74
C MET A 63 -10.71 -0.05 -1.45
N GLN A 64 -11.27 -1.23 -1.18
CA GLN A 64 -12.56 -1.63 -1.77
C GLN A 64 -13.72 -0.76 -1.26
N SER A 65 -13.78 -0.51 0.06
CA SER A 65 -14.80 0.37 0.65
C SER A 65 -14.70 1.80 0.09
N TYR A 66 -13.47 2.31 -0.03
CA TYR A 66 -13.20 3.63 -0.58
C TYR A 66 -13.52 3.71 -2.07
N LYS A 67 -13.23 2.65 -2.84
CA LYS A 67 -13.57 2.58 -4.27
C LYS A 67 -15.08 2.66 -4.48
N ALA A 68 -15.86 1.96 -3.66
CA ALA A 68 -17.32 1.87 -3.80
C ALA A 68 -18.05 3.17 -3.41
N SER A 69 -17.58 3.88 -2.38
CA SER A 69 -18.36 4.98 -1.77
C SER A 69 -17.55 6.19 -1.33
N ARG A 70 -16.23 6.20 -1.53
CA ARG A 70 -15.30 7.21 -0.99
C ARG A 70 -15.41 7.40 0.53
N ASN A 71 -15.89 6.37 1.23
CA ASN A 71 -16.04 6.40 2.68
C ASN A 71 -14.66 6.32 3.35
N ILE A 72 -14.41 7.25 4.27
CA ILE A 72 -13.18 7.39 5.06
C ILE A 72 -13.39 7.10 6.55
N SER A 73 -14.50 6.45 6.90
CA SER A 73 -14.75 5.97 8.25
C SER A 73 -13.77 4.87 8.60
N ASN A 74 -13.35 4.82 9.86
CA ASN A 74 -12.46 3.76 10.33
C ASN A 74 -13.09 2.38 10.12
N ILE A 75 -12.27 1.42 9.72
CA ILE A 75 -12.67 0.04 9.46
C ILE A 75 -11.93 -0.84 10.43
N SER A 76 -12.56 -1.89 10.92
CA SER A 76 -11.89 -2.92 11.71
C SER A 76 -12.44 -4.28 11.37
N GLY A 77 -11.63 -5.31 11.55
CA GLY A 77 -12.06 -6.67 11.32
C GLY A 77 -11.13 -7.68 11.97
N ASN A 78 -11.61 -8.89 12.07
CA ASN A 78 -10.84 -10.03 12.54
C ASN A 78 -10.66 -11.01 11.40
N PHE A 79 -9.48 -11.61 11.30
CA PHE A 79 -9.21 -12.69 10.35
C PHE A 79 -8.32 -13.72 11.03
N ASN A 80 -8.82 -14.97 11.10
CA ASN A 80 -8.25 -16.03 11.92
C ASN A 80 -8.08 -15.57 13.39
N ASN A 81 -6.86 -15.64 13.91
CA ASN A 81 -6.49 -15.31 15.28
C ASN A 81 -5.97 -13.87 15.43
N GLY A 82 -6.13 -13.03 14.41
CA GLY A 82 -5.67 -11.65 14.41
C GLY A 82 -6.79 -10.65 14.20
N SER A 83 -6.53 -9.42 14.63
CA SER A 83 -7.39 -8.27 14.41
C SER A 83 -6.64 -7.20 13.64
N TYR A 84 -7.34 -6.47 12.76
CA TYR A 84 -6.81 -5.27 12.12
C TYR A 84 -7.77 -4.09 12.31
N SER A 85 -7.20 -2.90 12.27
CA SER A 85 -7.90 -1.62 12.26
C SER A 85 -7.30 -0.72 11.19
N VAL A 86 -8.14 0.04 10.52
CA VAL A 86 -7.75 0.98 9.47
C VAL A 86 -8.29 2.35 9.82
N SER A 87 -7.41 3.34 9.73
CA SER A 87 -7.73 4.74 9.90
C SER A 87 -7.39 5.55 8.66
N PHE A 88 -8.16 6.58 8.39
CA PHE A 88 -7.95 7.54 7.32
C PHE A 88 -7.61 8.91 7.92
N ASP A 89 -6.51 9.50 7.48
CA ASP A 89 -6.08 10.84 7.88
C ASP A 89 -5.99 11.72 6.63
N THR A 90 -6.78 12.79 6.60
CA THR A 90 -6.84 13.75 5.49
C THR A 90 -5.93 14.96 5.69
N GLN A 91 -5.25 15.04 6.84
CA GLN A 91 -4.44 16.19 7.23
C GLN A 91 -2.96 15.85 7.24
N ASN A 92 -2.59 14.67 7.74
CA ASN A 92 -1.20 14.33 8.01
C ASN A 92 -0.76 13.05 7.31
N ASN A 93 0.54 12.98 7.03
CA ASN A 93 1.22 11.75 6.64
C ASN A 93 1.65 10.94 7.87
N GLU A 94 2.36 9.85 7.61
CA GLU A 94 2.84 8.92 8.64
C GLU A 94 3.83 9.49 9.66
N ALA A 95 4.51 10.59 9.33
CA ALA A 95 5.41 11.30 10.23
C ALA A 95 4.70 12.38 11.05
N GLY A 96 3.38 12.53 10.89
CA GLY A 96 2.61 13.61 11.52
C GLY A 96 2.82 14.97 10.86
N THR A 97 3.40 15.02 9.66
CA THR A 97 3.54 16.26 8.89
C THR A 97 2.36 16.41 7.95
N ALA A 98 1.96 17.65 7.66
CA ALA A 98 0.83 17.93 6.78
C ALA A 98 1.00 17.28 5.40
N LEU A 99 -0.10 16.78 4.83
CA LEU A 99 -0.13 16.27 3.48
C LEU A 99 0.15 17.40 2.48
N PRO A 100 0.90 17.13 1.39
CA PRO A 100 1.28 18.17 0.45
C PRO A 100 0.08 18.74 -0.33
N HIS A 101 -1.00 17.97 -0.46
CA HIS A 101 -2.22 18.36 -1.15
C HIS A 101 -3.48 17.91 -0.39
N SER A 102 -4.54 18.72 -0.46
CA SER A 102 -5.82 18.48 0.22
C SER A 102 -6.61 17.30 -0.32
N HIS A 103 -6.28 16.80 -1.51
CA HIS A 103 -6.91 15.62 -2.10
C HIS A 103 -6.21 14.32 -1.70
N PHE A 104 -5.10 14.37 -0.97
CA PHE A 104 -4.47 13.16 -0.47
C PHE A 104 -5.07 12.73 0.85
N ILE A 105 -5.06 11.42 1.06
CA ILE A 105 -5.53 10.76 2.27
C ILE A 105 -4.52 9.69 2.62
N THR A 106 -4.00 9.74 3.85
CA THR A 106 -3.18 8.68 4.41
C THR A 106 -4.08 7.59 4.96
N VAL A 107 -3.97 6.39 4.42
CA VAL A 107 -4.61 5.19 4.94
C VAL A 107 -3.58 4.42 5.76
N LYS A 108 -3.88 4.14 7.02
CA LYS A 108 -3.03 3.33 7.90
C LYS A 108 -3.81 2.12 8.36
N SER A 109 -3.27 0.93 8.09
CA SER A 109 -3.75 -0.34 8.63
C SER A 109 -2.79 -0.85 9.69
N THR A 110 -3.32 -1.10 10.89
CA THR A 110 -2.62 -1.71 12.02
C THR A 110 -3.22 -3.08 12.28
N ALA A 111 -2.40 -4.12 12.28
CA ALA A 111 -2.82 -5.48 12.57
C ALA A 111 -1.99 -6.10 13.69
N THR A 112 -2.67 -6.89 14.52
CA THR A 112 -2.09 -7.54 15.68
C THR A 112 -2.41 -9.03 15.64
N ILE A 113 -1.38 -9.86 15.82
CA ILE A 113 -1.49 -11.30 16.05
C ILE A 113 -0.64 -11.62 17.27
N ASN A 114 -1.29 -12.07 18.35
CA ASN A 114 -0.66 -12.24 19.66
C ASN A 114 0.03 -10.93 20.13
N ASP A 115 1.34 -10.98 20.35
CA ASP A 115 2.21 -9.89 20.78
C ASP A 115 2.87 -9.15 19.61
N VAL A 116 2.60 -9.56 18.36
CA VAL A 116 3.17 -8.94 17.16
C VAL A 116 2.18 -7.96 16.54
N GLU A 117 2.57 -6.69 16.52
CA GLU A 117 1.86 -5.63 15.79
C GLU A 117 2.62 -5.23 14.53
N ARG A 118 1.90 -5.09 13.41
CA ARG A 118 2.42 -4.54 12.16
C ARG A 118 1.52 -3.46 11.59
N ASN A 119 2.19 -2.47 11.00
CA ASN A 119 1.58 -1.29 10.43
C ASN A 119 1.93 -1.21 8.94
N LEU A 120 0.92 -1.06 8.10
CA LEU A 120 1.06 -0.74 6.68
C LEU A 120 0.35 0.57 6.37
N ARG A 121 0.89 1.32 5.41
CA ARG A 121 0.37 2.64 5.05
C ARG A 121 0.42 2.85 3.54
N LEU A 122 -0.54 3.62 3.06
CA LEU A 122 -0.66 4.04 1.67
C LEU A 122 -1.20 5.48 1.65
N ILE A 123 -0.73 6.30 0.71
CA ILE A 123 -1.37 7.57 0.40
C ILE A 123 -2.22 7.37 -0.85
N ILE A 124 -3.50 7.71 -0.75
CA ILE A 124 -4.45 7.65 -1.87
C ILE A 124 -4.92 9.06 -2.22
N SER A 125 -5.32 9.25 -3.48
CA SER A 125 -5.98 10.46 -3.94
C SER A 125 -7.50 10.32 -3.86
N SER A 126 -8.17 11.38 -3.45
CA SER A 126 -9.63 11.53 -3.51
C SER A 126 -10.14 12.08 -4.81
N MET A 127 -9.25 12.61 -5.64
CA MET A 127 -9.63 12.87 -7.01
C MET A 127 -9.99 11.54 -7.69
N PRO A 128 -11.08 11.50 -8.48
CA PRO A 128 -11.28 10.43 -9.45
C PRO A 128 -9.98 10.23 -10.24
N GLU A 129 -9.71 8.99 -10.69
CA GLU A 129 -8.51 8.64 -11.48
C GLU A 129 -8.04 9.84 -12.30
N ALA A 130 -6.97 10.46 -11.82
CA ALA A 130 -6.61 11.81 -12.19
C ALA A 130 -6.53 11.91 -13.73
N PHE A 131 -7.41 12.71 -14.33
CA PHE A 131 -7.30 13.18 -15.71
C PHE A 131 -6.96 12.09 -16.75
N LEU A 132 -7.65 10.95 -16.74
CA LEU A 132 -7.64 10.04 -17.91
C LEU A 132 -8.44 10.58 -19.09
N PHE A 133 -8.86 11.85 -19.03
CA PHE A 133 -9.42 12.50 -20.19
C PHE A 133 -8.30 12.85 -21.15
N SER A 134 -8.35 12.28 -22.34
CA SER A 134 -7.52 12.68 -23.48
C SER A 134 -7.77 14.14 -23.89
N PHE A 135 -8.89 14.72 -23.45
CA PHE A 135 -9.21 16.14 -23.61
C PHE A 135 -10.04 16.68 -22.43
N TYR A 136 -9.66 17.84 -21.89
CA TYR A 136 -10.37 18.52 -20.80
C TYR A 136 -10.54 20.02 -21.14
N GLY A 137 -11.76 20.48 -21.45
CA GLY A 137 -12.01 21.84 -21.97
C GLY A 137 -12.99 22.69 -21.14
N ASN A 138 -12.60 23.91 -20.74
CA ASN A 138 -13.35 24.78 -19.80
C ASN A 138 -14.50 25.57 -20.44
N ASN A 139 -14.54 25.64 -21.77
CA ASN A 139 -15.52 26.43 -22.52
C ASN A 139 -15.74 27.87 -22.02
N SER A 140 -14.66 28.63 -21.80
CA SER A 140 -14.76 30.02 -21.36
C SER A 140 -15.54 30.91 -22.34
N GLY A 141 -15.66 30.51 -23.61
CA GLY A 141 -16.39 31.23 -24.65
C GLY A 141 -17.88 30.89 -24.76
N SER A 142 -18.42 29.98 -23.93
CA SER A 142 -19.81 29.51 -24.02
C SER A 142 -20.22 28.96 -25.40
N GLN A 143 -19.28 28.32 -26.09
CA GLN A 143 -19.48 27.74 -27.42
C GLN A 143 -19.92 26.27 -27.31
N THR A 144 -20.45 25.75 -28.42
CA THR A 144 -20.65 24.30 -28.60
C THR A 144 -19.37 23.72 -29.19
N PHE A 145 -18.93 22.56 -28.69
CA PHE A 145 -17.81 21.83 -29.29
C PHE A 145 -18.28 21.11 -30.57
N THR A 146 -17.65 21.41 -31.71
CA THR A 146 -18.11 20.97 -33.05
C THR A 146 -17.07 20.19 -33.86
N GLU A 147 -15.97 19.73 -33.25
CA GLU A 147 -14.94 18.98 -33.97
C GLU A 147 -15.40 17.57 -34.32
N SER A 148 -15.02 17.07 -35.50
CA SER A 148 -15.40 15.72 -35.96
C SER A 148 -14.92 14.62 -35.02
N ASN A 149 -15.77 13.60 -34.81
CA ASN A 149 -15.37 12.36 -34.13
C ASN A 149 -14.10 11.76 -34.77
N GLY A 150 -13.15 11.33 -33.92
CA GLY A 150 -11.99 10.54 -34.35
C GLY A 150 -10.61 11.15 -34.07
N THR A 151 -10.52 12.43 -33.70
CA THR A 151 -9.22 13.09 -33.40
C THR A 151 -8.76 12.83 -31.97
N ILE A 152 -9.70 12.70 -31.04
CA ILE A 152 -9.43 12.40 -29.63
C ILE A 152 -9.63 10.90 -29.43
N SER A 153 -8.63 10.23 -28.84
CA SER A 153 -8.68 8.81 -28.50
C SER A 153 -8.56 8.64 -26.98
N GLY A 154 -9.63 8.20 -26.33
CA GLY A 154 -9.82 8.15 -24.88
C GLY A 154 -10.97 9.05 -24.43
N ASP A 155 -11.36 8.92 -23.15
CA ASP A 155 -12.45 9.71 -22.60
C ASP A 155 -12.15 11.21 -22.75
N MET A 156 -13.19 12.04 -22.86
CA MET A 156 -13.02 13.49 -22.90
C MET A 156 -14.07 14.18 -22.04
N PHE A 157 -13.74 15.38 -21.57
CA PHE A 157 -14.70 16.27 -20.94
C PHE A 157 -14.70 17.66 -21.58
N TYR A 158 -15.90 18.18 -21.86
CA TYR A 158 -16.10 19.56 -22.28
C TYR A 158 -17.15 20.24 -21.38
N ASN A 159 -16.81 21.41 -20.84
CA ASN A 159 -17.69 22.19 -19.99
C ASN A 159 -18.77 22.95 -20.80
N GLY A 160 -19.64 22.22 -21.47
CA GLY A 160 -20.73 22.79 -22.26
C GLY A 160 -21.37 21.73 -23.15
N ASN A 161 -22.04 22.18 -24.20
CA ASN A 161 -22.66 21.29 -25.17
C ASN A 161 -21.62 20.75 -26.16
N VAL A 162 -21.79 19.50 -26.56
CA VAL A 162 -21.08 18.89 -27.69
C VAL A 162 -22.10 18.66 -28.82
N GLN A 163 -21.70 18.92 -30.06
CA GLN A 163 -22.57 18.67 -31.21
C GLN A 163 -22.70 17.16 -31.49
N SER A 164 -23.83 16.75 -32.09
CA SER A 164 -23.98 15.37 -32.59
C SER A 164 -22.86 15.02 -33.57
N ASN A 165 -22.27 13.82 -33.42
CA ASN A 165 -21.09 13.35 -34.17
C ASN A 165 -19.80 14.16 -33.92
N SER A 166 -19.75 14.90 -32.82
CA SER A 166 -18.54 15.55 -32.32
C SER A 166 -18.08 14.93 -31.00
N GLY A 167 -16.78 15.07 -30.73
CA GLY A 167 -16.15 14.56 -29.51
C GLY A 167 -15.17 13.42 -29.76
N THR A 168 -15.11 12.46 -28.83
CA THR A 168 -14.08 11.42 -28.87
C THR A 168 -14.45 10.28 -29.83
N GLY A 169 -13.45 9.77 -30.55
CA GLY A 169 -13.59 8.61 -31.42
C GLY A 169 -13.45 7.28 -30.69
N SER A 170 -12.91 7.29 -29.46
CA SER A 170 -12.78 6.12 -28.60
C SER A 170 -12.96 6.53 -27.14
N GLY A 171 -13.83 5.84 -26.39
CA GLY A 171 -14.17 6.23 -25.02
C GLY A 171 -15.47 7.04 -24.92
N THR A 172 -15.64 7.75 -23.81
CA THR A 172 -16.86 8.45 -23.44
C THR A 172 -16.69 9.97 -23.51
N THR A 173 -17.59 10.65 -24.21
CA THR A 173 -17.71 12.11 -24.17
C THR A 173 -18.52 12.52 -22.95
N TYR A 174 -17.89 13.18 -21.98
CA TYR A 174 -18.54 13.77 -20.82
C TYR A 174 -18.77 15.27 -21.03
N THR A 175 -19.89 15.77 -20.53
CA THR A 175 -20.29 17.18 -20.63
C THR A 175 -20.88 17.70 -19.33
N SER A 176 -20.77 19.00 -19.06
CA SER A 176 -21.41 19.60 -17.88
C SER A 176 -22.92 19.80 -18.03
N THR A 177 -23.46 19.68 -19.25
CA THR A 177 -24.90 19.88 -19.55
C THR A 177 -25.64 18.59 -19.88
N GLY A 178 -24.93 17.50 -20.20
CA GLY A 178 -25.52 16.26 -20.71
C GLY A 178 -25.92 16.32 -22.19
N THR A 179 -25.63 17.42 -22.89
CA THR A 179 -26.00 17.57 -24.31
C THR A 179 -24.86 17.15 -25.21
N GLY A 180 -25.10 16.14 -26.07
CA GLY A 180 -24.08 15.56 -26.96
C GLY A 180 -23.09 14.62 -26.27
N GLY A 181 -23.35 14.25 -25.02
CA GLY A 181 -22.52 13.32 -24.25
C GLY A 181 -23.14 12.98 -22.89
N THR A 182 -22.39 12.25 -22.07
CA THR A 182 -22.78 11.87 -20.71
C THR A 182 -22.63 13.05 -19.75
N LEU A 183 -23.62 13.30 -18.90
CA LEU A 183 -23.53 14.34 -17.89
C LEU A 183 -22.48 13.98 -16.82
N LEU A 184 -21.51 14.87 -16.60
CA LEU A 184 -20.59 14.87 -15.46
C LEU A 184 -20.86 16.12 -14.62
N SER A 185 -21.61 15.95 -13.53
CA SER A 185 -22.16 17.06 -12.73
C SER A 185 -21.17 17.76 -11.80
N SER A 186 -20.07 17.08 -11.44
CA SER A 186 -19.03 17.63 -10.57
C SER A 186 -17.64 17.42 -11.19
N PRO A 187 -17.36 18.06 -12.33
CA PRO A 187 -16.04 17.99 -12.95
C PRO A 187 -15.00 18.70 -12.07
N PRO A 188 -13.74 18.24 -12.02
CA PRO A 188 -12.67 18.95 -11.32
C PRO A 188 -12.57 20.42 -11.73
N SER A 189 -12.19 21.31 -10.82
CA SER A 189 -11.92 22.70 -11.20
C SER A 189 -10.79 22.76 -12.23
N PHE A 190 -10.95 23.57 -13.27
CA PHE A 190 -9.85 23.85 -14.19
C PHE A 190 -8.68 24.47 -13.44
N PRO A 191 -7.42 24.08 -13.76
CA PRO A 191 -6.27 24.74 -13.18
C PRO A 191 -6.31 26.22 -13.56
N THR A 192 -6.28 27.09 -12.56
CA THR A 192 -6.03 28.51 -12.76
C THR A 192 -4.56 28.68 -13.09
N LEU A 193 -4.26 29.31 -14.23
CA LEU A 193 -2.90 29.69 -14.59
C LEU A 193 -2.40 30.72 -13.57
N ASP A 194 -1.47 30.31 -12.70
CA ASP A 194 -0.75 31.22 -11.81
C ASP A 194 0.50 31.74 -12.53
N ILE A 195 0.41 32.96 -13.06
CA ILE A 195 1.52 33.62 -13.76
C ILE A 195 2.43 34.42 -12.82
N THR A 196 2.21 34.39 -11.50
CA THR A 196 2.92 35.25 -10.54
C THR A 196 4.44 35.08 -10.65
N GLN A 197 4.92 33.84 -10.78
CA GLN A 197 6.36 33.56 -10.97
C GLN A 197 6.87 34.06 -12.33
N TYR A 198 6.08 33.93 -13.38
CA TYR A 198 6.45 34.38 -14.73
C TYR A 198 6.55 35.90 -14.80
N GLU A 199 5.59 36.62 -14.23
CA GLU A 199 5.59 38.08 -14.13
C GLU A 199 6.72 38.58 -13.23
N ALA A 200 7.01 37.87 -12.12
CA ALA A 200 8.16 38.20 -11.26
C ALA A 200 9.50 38.04 -12.01
N LEU A 201 9.64 36.98 -12.82
CA LEU A 201 10.82 36.76 -13.68
C LEU A 201 10.96 37.87 -14.73
N LEU A 202 9.89 38.21 -15.44
CA LEU A 202 9.87 39.32 -16.40
C LEU A 202 10.26 40.65 -15.75
N THR A 203 9.72 40.93 -14.57
CA THR A 203 10.02 42.17 -13.82
C THR A 203 11.48 42.20 -13.36
N SER A 204 12.05 41.05 -12.97
CA SER A 204 13.46 40.97 -12.54
C SER A 204 14.48 41.08 -13.69
N ALA A 205 14.03 40.84 -14.92
CA ALA A 205 14.85 40.89 -16.13
C ALA A 205 14.78 42.23 -16.88
N ALA A 206 13.90 43.13 -16.45
CA ALA A 206 13.73 44.49 -16.97
C ALA A 206 14.57 45.50 -16.17
#